data_AF-A0A199W4Z1-F1
#
_entry.id   AF-A0A199W4Z1-F1
#
_cell.length_a   1.000
_cell.length_b   1.000
_cell.length_c   1.000
_cell.angle_alpha   90.00
_cell.angle_beta   90.00
_cell.angle_gamma   90.00
#
_symmetry.space_group_name_H-M   'P 1'
#
loop_
_entity.id
_entity.type
_entity.pdbx_description
1 polymer ?
#
loop_
_entity_poly.entity_id
_entity_poly.type
_entity_poly.pdbx_seq_one_letter_code
_entity_poly.pdbx_strand_id
1 'polypeptide(L)'
;MVPRKLLDEHYDESHAPVNCSLCSETIEREAWPLHKGEKCPQRIVTCEYCEFPLPAVDLFKHQEICGNRTEYCDMCNKYVRLREQIDHEIQFHSNSNGTAESSSTRGIPEQEERAPRRQARGSSHKKLLFTIAITGFAVLLGSFLFQRRVENHQPQ
;
A
#
# COMPACT_ATOMS: atom_id res chain seq x y z
N MET A 1 9.87 -35.60 -26.92
CA MET A 1 10.76 -35.90 -28.06
C MET A 1 10.45 -34.86 -29.14
N VAL A 2 11.36 -33.91 -29.40
CA VAL A 2 11.16 -32.86 -30.42
C VAL A 2 11.81 -33.30 -31.74
N PRO A 3 11.11 -33.22 -32.89
CA PRO A 3 11.72 -33.51 -34.20
C PRO A 3 12.93 -32.61 -34.47
N ARG A 4 14.05 -33.17 -34.94
CA ARG A 4 15.32 -32.42 -35.15
C ARG A 4 15.19 -31.16 -36.00
N LYS A 5 14.24 -31.12 -36.95
CA LYS A 5 14.01 -29.96 -37.82
C LYS A 5 13.33 -28.78 -37.10
N LEU A 6 12.76 -29.02 -35.92
CA LEU A 6 12.02 -28.04 -35.12
C LEU A 6 12.73 -27.74 -33.79
N LEU A 7 13.98 -28.20 -33.64
CA LEU A 7 14.71 -28.06 -32.38
C LEU A 7 15.01 -26.59 -32.06
N ASP A 8 15.38 -25.82 -33.09
CA ASP A 8 15.73 -24.40 -32.94
C ASP A 8 14.48 -23.57 -32.58
N GLU A 9 13.37 -23.80 -33.28
CA GLU A 9 12.07 -23.16 -32.98
C GLU A 9 11.58 -23.51 -31.57
N HIS A 10 11.65 -24.79 -31.19
CA HIS A 10 11.34 -25.22 -29.82
C HIS A 10 12.23 -24.52 -28.79
N TYR A 11 13.53 -24.39 -29.05
CA TYR A 11 14.46 -23.74 -28.15
C TYR A 11 14.07 -22.26 -27.96
N ASP A 12 13.83 -21.54 -29.05
CA ASP A 12 13.46 -20.12 -29.02
C ASP A 12 12.13 -19.89 -28.27
N GLU A 13 11.17 -20.79 -28.43
CA GLU A 13 9.87 -20.71 -27.76
C GLU A 13 9.90 -21.14 -26.30
N SER A 14 10.71 -22.16 -25.96
CA SER A 14 10.59 -22.89 -24.68
C SER A 14 11.78 -22.76 -23.73
N HIS A 15 12.94 -22.31 -24.20
CA HIS A 15 14.17 -22.25 -23.38
C HIS A 15 14.98 -20.97 -23.58
N ALA A 16 14.84 -20.29 -24.71
CA ALA A 16 15.63 -19.10 -24.98
C ALA A 16 15.40 -18.04 -23.88
N PRO A 17 16.48 -17.39 -23.42
CA PRO A 17 16.41 -16.32 -22.44
C PRO A 17 15.50 -15.18 -22.89
N VAL A 18 14.84 -14.55 -21.92
CA VAL A 18 13.89 -13.46 -22.12
C VAL A 18 14.44 -12.19 -21.49
N ASN A 19 14.28 -11.07 -22.19
CA ASN A 19 14.69 -9.76 -21.66
C ASN A 19 13.62 -9.16 -20.77
N CYS A 20 14.03 -8.64 -19.62
CA CYS A 20 13.13 -7.93 -18.71
C CYS A 20 12.81 -6.53 -19.23
N SER A 21 11.53 -6.19 -19.39
CA SER A 21 11.12 -4.84 -19.80
C SER A 21 11.36 -3.76 -18.75
N LEU A 22 11.51 -4.13 -17.47
CA LEU A 22 11.68 -3.19 -16.37
C LEU A 22 13.16 -2.88 -16.11
N CYS A 23 14.02 -3.89 -16.08
CA CYS A 23 15.46 -3.73 -15.79
C CYS A 23 16.39 -3.97 -16.99
N SER A 24 15.84 -4.36 -18.15
CA SER A 24 16.60 -4.67 -19.38
C SER A 24 17.60 -5.83 -19.27
N GLU A 25 17.52 -6.62 -18.19
CA GLU A 25 18.38 -7.77 -17.96
C GLU A 25 17.87 -9.00 -18.72
N THR A 26 18.78 -9.78 -19.30
CA THR A 26 18.46 -11.04 -19.99
C THR A 26 18.42 -12.17 -18.98
N ILE A 27 17.29 -12.85 -18.87
CA ILE A 27 17.01 -13.85 -17.83
C ILE A 27 16.65 -15.18 -18.47
N GLU A 28 17.16 -16.28 -17.92
CA GLU A 28 16.76 -17.63 -18.32
C GLU A 28 15.24 -17.84 -18.15
N ARG A 29 14.63 -18.58 -19.07
CA ARG A 29 13.17 -18.73 -19.10
C ARG A 29 12.62 -19.42 -17.86
N GLU A 30 13.34 -20.39 -17.33
CA GLU A 30 13.02 -21.10 -16.09
C GLU A 30 13.09 -20.16 -14.87
N ALA A 31 14.00 -19.17 -14.89
CA ALA A 31 14.16 -18.18 -13.82
C ALA A 31 13.22 -16.96 -13.97
N TRP A 32 12.56 -16.80 -15.12
CA TRP A 32 11.71 -15.67 -15.42
C TRP A 32 10.58 -15.43 -14.40
N PRO A 33 9.82 -16.44 -13.92
CA PRO A 33 8.79 -16.23 -12.90
C PRO A 33 9.34 -15.67 -11.59
N LEU A 34 10.49 -16.20 -11.14
CA LEU A 34 11.17 -15.76 -9.93
C LEU A 34 11.74 -14.35 -10.08
N HIS A 35 12.30 -14.03 -11.26
CA HIS A 35 12.77 -12.70 -11.56
C HIS A 35 11.62 -11.68 -11.48
N LYS A 36 10.52 -11.94 -12.16
CA LYS A 36 9.36 -11.03 -12.20
C LYS A 36 8.73 -10.83 -10.81
N GLY A 37 8.66 -11.89 -10.00
CA GLY A 37 8.05 -11.84 -8.67
C GLY A 37 8.94 -11.23 -7.58
N GLU A 38 10.23 -11.59 -7.55
CA GLU A 38 11.06 -11.38 -6.36
C GLU A 38 12.41 -10.73 -6.65
N LYS A 39 13.07 -11.08 -7.75
CA LYS A 39 14.47 -10.65 -7.98
C LYS A 39 14.61 -9.35 -8.76
N CYS A 40 13.62 -8.99 -9.57
CA CYS A 40 13.72 -7.80 -10.42
C CYS A 40 13.89 -6.55 -9.54
N PRO A 41 14.98 -5.77 -9.69
CA PRO A 41 15.22 -4.57 -8.88
C PRO A 41 14.24 -3.44 -9.18
N GLN A 42 13.65 -3.46 -10.38
CA GLN A 42 12.70 -2.47 -10.86
C GLN A 42 11.23 -2.90 -10.65
N ARG A 43 10.99 -4.05 -10.00
CA ARG A 43 9.61 -4.42 -9.62
C ARG A 43 9.05 -3.40 -8.65
N ILE A 44 7.76 -3.11 -8.78
CA ILE A 44 7.06 -2.18 -7.89
C ILE A 44 6.69 -2.92 -6.60
N VAL A 45 7.11 -2.36 -5.47
CA VAL A 45 6.80 -2.82 -4.11
C VAL A 45 6.28 -1.62 -3.32
N THR A 46 5.37 -1.88 -2.37
CA THR A 46 4.80 -0.84 -1.52
C THR A 46 5.58 -0.70 -0.22
N CYS A 47 5.82 0.54 0.21
CA CYS A 47 6.38 0.82 1.53
C CYS A 47 5.43 0.34 2.63
N GLU A 48 5.96 -0.41 3.59
CA GLU A 48 5.22 -0.93 4.76
C GLU A 48 4.64 0.17 5.66
N TYR A 49 5.24 1.36 5.66
CA TYR A 49 4.88 2.44 6.58
C TYR A 49 3.93 3.48 5.97
N CYS A 50 4.01 3.73 4.65
CA CYS A 50 3.20 4.76 3.99
C CYS A 50 2.43 4.28 2.77
N GLU A 51 2.52 2.98 2.44
CA GLU A 51 1.84 2.34 1.32
C GLU A 51 2.19 2.92 -0.07
N PHE A 52 3.20 3.79 -0.14
CA PHE A 52 3.64 4.38 -1.40
C PHE A 52 4.26 3.28 -2.28
N PRO A 53 3.89 3.18 -3.58
CA PRO A 53 4.49 2.23 -4.52
C PRO A 53 5.80 2.79 -5.10
N LEU A 54 6.87 2.00 -5.05
CA LEU A 54 8.18 2.39 -5.58
C LEU A 54 8.97 1.16 -6.08
N PRO A 55 10.00 1.37 -6.92
CA PRO A 55 10.91 0.31 -7.31
C PRO A 55 11.59 -0.34 -6.09
N ALA A 56 11.77 -1.66 -6.12
CA ALA A 56 12.41 -2.41 -5.03
C ALA A 56 13.83 -1.90 -4.70
N VAL A 57 14.57 -1.42 -5.69
CA VAL A 57 15.91 -0.83 -5.50
C VAL A 57 15.91 0.41 -4.60
N ASP A 58 14.81 1.17 -4.58
CA ASP A 58 14.68 2.41 -3.80
C ASP A 58 13.99 2.18 -2.45
N LEU A 59 13.37 1.02 -2.26
CA LEU A 59 12.54 0.71 -1.09
C LEU A 59 13.29 0.84 0.23
N PHE A 60 14.50 0.28 0.31
CA PHE A 60 15.28 0.31 1.54
C PHE A 60 15.61 1.75 1.98
N LYS A 61 16.15 2.57 1.06
CA LYS A 61 16.48 3.98 1.32
C LYS A 61 15.25 4.78 1.72
N HIS A 62 14.12 4.51 1.06
CA HIS A 62 12.85 5.13 1.41
C HIS A 62 12.40 4.72 2.83
N GLN A 63 12.47 3.44 3.18
CA GLN A 63 12.06 2.92 4.49
C GLN A 63 12.92 3.45 5.64
N GLU A 64 14.23 3.66 5.44
CA GLU A 64 15.10 4.28 6.45
C GLU A 64 14.60 5.68 6.86
N ILE A 65 14.09 6.46 5.91
CA ILE A 65 13.57 7.81 6.18
C ILE A 65 12.11 7.72 6.64
N CYS A 66 11.29 6.95 5.93
CA CYS A 66 9.86 6.85 6.16
C CYS A 66 9.55 6.23 7.53
N GLY A 67 10.26 5.18 7.93
CA GLY A 67 10.05 4.49 9.22
C GLY A 67 10.43 5.34 10.44
N ASN A 68 11.29 6.35 10.26
CA ASN A 68 11.68 7.30 11.30
C ASN A 68 10.68 8.46 11.48
N ARG A 69 9.73 8.63 10.55
CA ARG A 69 8.63 9.58 10.75
C ARG A 69 7.81 9.16 11.96
N THR A 70 7.33 10.15 12.72
CA THR A 70 6.49 9.91 13.89
C THR A 70 5.02 10.21 13.60
N GLU A 71 4.15 9.44 14.22
CA GLU A 71 2.72 9.69 14.31
C GLU A 71 2.32 9.93 15.77
N TYR A 72 1.25 10.70 15.95
CA TYR A 72 0.74 11.01 17.28
C TYR A 72 -0.22 9.92 17.73
N CYS A 73 0.06 9.33 18.89
CA CYS A 73 -0.86 8.41 19.54
C CYS A 73 -1.80 9.18 20.49
N ASP A 74 -3.09 9.19 20.18
CA ASP A 74 -4.11 9.90 20.99
C ASP A 74 -4.37 9.25 22.35
N MET A 75 -4.05 7.96 22.53
CA MET A 75 -4.29 7.24 23.78
C MET A 75 -3.24 7.54 24.85
N CYS A 76 -1.97 7.64 24.45
CA CYS A 76 -0.86 7.94 25.37
C CYS A 76 -0.33 9.37 25.25
N ASN A 77 -0.83 10.16 24.29
CA ASN A 77 -0.40 11.52 23.97
C ASN A 77 1.09 11.65 23.61
N LYS A 78 1.68 10.60 23.01
CA LYS A 78 3.10 10.58 22.59
C LYS A 78 3.25 10.47 21.08
N TYR A 79 4.35 11.02 20.59
CA TYR A 79 4.81 10.76 19.22
C TYR A 79 5.58 9.45 19.17
N VAL A 80 5.16 8.56 18.29
CA VAL A 80 5.70 7.20 18.13
C VAL A 80 6.19 7.06 16.69
N ARG A 81 7.37 6.47 16.47
CA ARG A 81 7.88 6.24 15.12
C ARG A 81 7.03 5.21 14.40
N LEU A 82 6.84 5.37 13.09
CA LEU A 82 6.07 4.41 12.29
C LEU A 82 6.60 2.99 12.40
N ARG A 83 7.92 2.81 12.44
CA ARG A 83 8.53 1.48 12.62
C ARG A 83 8.27 0.84 13.98
N GLU A 84 7.93 1.65 14.99
CA GLU A 84 7.68 1.24 16.38
C GLU A 84 6.18 1.16 16.69
N GLN A 85 5.31 1.48 15.72
CA GLN A 85 3.87 1.65 15.96
C GLN A 85 3.18 0.34 16.36
N ILE A 86 3.54 -0.78 15.73
CA ILE A 86 3.00 -2.11 16.07
C ILE A 86 3.43 -2.51 17.49
N ASP A 87 4.71 -2.36 17.82
CA ASP A 87 5.21 -2.67 19.17
C ASP A 87 4.56 -1.76 20.23
N HIS A 88 4.34 -0.49 19.90
CA HIS A 88 3.64 0.45 20.76
C HIS A 88 2.20 0.02 21.02
N GLU A 89 1.46 -0.38 19.98
CA GLU A 89 0.09 -0.88 20.12
C GLU A 89 0.03 -2.12 21.00
N ILE A 90 0.97 -3.05 20.82
CA ILE A 90 1.03 -4.29 21.61
C ILE A 90 1.35 -4.02 23.08
N GLN A 91 2.31 -3.15 23.36
CA GLN A 91 2.79 -2.92 24.72
C GLN A 91 1.88 -2.01 25.54
N PHE A 92 1.24 -1.03 24.90
CA PHE A 92 0.51 0.03 25.59
C PHE A 92 -1.01 -0.03 25.40
N HIS A 93 -1.52 -0.66 24.33
CA HIS A 93 -2.94 -0.63 23.98
C HIS A 93 -3.57 -2.01 23.78
N SER A 94 -2.82 -3.12 23.90
CA SER A 94 -3.39 -4.47 23.88
C SER A 94 -4.07 -4.83 25.20
N ASN A 95 -5.16 -4.15 25.50
CA ASN A 95 -6.12 -4.61 26.47
C ASN A 95 -7.04 -5.62 25.78
N SER A 96 -6.84 -6.90 26.11
CA SER A 96 -7.80 -7.95 25.81
C SER A 96 -9.19 -7.55 26.30
N ASN A 97 -10.18 -7.68 25.42
CA ASN A 97 -11.59 -7.63 25.77
C ASN A 97 -11.86 -8.66 26.89
N GLY A 98 -12.03 -8.17 28.12
CA GLY A 98 -12.27 -9.01 29.29
C GLY A 98 -12.27 -8.22 30.57
N THR A 99 -13.36 -7.51 30.83
CA THR A 99 -13.93 -7.18 32.16
C THR A 99 -13.01 -6.69 33.29
N ALA A 100 -13.40 -5.51 33.78
CA ALA A 100 -13.24 -4.99 35.14
C ALA A 100 -11.86 -4.45 35.55
N GLU A 101 -11.84 -3.12 35.62
CA GLU A 101 -11.21 -2.30 36.65
C GLU A 101 -9.91 -2.81 37.28
N SER A 102 -8.81 -2.15 36.94
CA SER A 102 -7.79 -1.91 37.96
C SER A 102 -7.12 -0.57 37.75
N SER A 103 -7.60 0.40 38.52
CA SER A 103 -6.94 1.66 38.77
C SER A 103 -5.51 1.40 39.27
N SER A 104 -4.52 1.82 38.51
CA SER A 104 -3.20 2.12 39.05
C SER A 104 -2.59 3.29 38.32
N THR A 105 -3.01 4.48 38.76
CA THR A 105 -2.18 5.67 38.80
C THR A 105 -0.77 5.33 39.28
N ARG A 106 0.23 5.49 38.41
CA ARG A 106 1.59 5.90 38.80
C ARG A 106 2.47 6.25 37.60
N GLY A 107 2.97 7.48 37.61
CA GLY A 107 4.27 7.83 37.02
C GLY A 107 4.26 8.72 35.77
N ILE A 108 4.16 10.02 35.99
CA ILE A 108 4.72 11.03 35.08
C ILE A 108 6.25 11.03 35.27
N PRO A 109 7.03 11.21 34.19
CA PRO A 109 7.91 12.37 34.19
C PRO A 109 7.67 13.26 32.98
N GLU A 110 7.60 14.54 33.28
CA GLU A 110 7.59 15.69 32.38
C GLU A 110 8.90 15.74 31.60
N GLN A 111 8.83 16.05 30.31
CA GLN A 111 9.82 16.91 29.69
C GLN A 111 9.17 17.68 28.54
N GLU A 112 9.04 18.99 28.79
CA GLU A 112 8.81 20.03 27.81
C GLU A 112 9.81 19.94 26.65
N GLU A 113 9.32 19.93 25.41
CA GLU A 113 9.82 20.91 24.45
C GLU A 113 8.69 21.32 23.51
N ARG A 114 8.31 22.58 23.64
CA ARG A 114 7.22 23.25 22.93
C ARG A 114 7.78 23.76 21.60
N ALA A 115 7.42 23.11 20.49
CA ALA A 115 7.63 23.62 19.14
C ALA A 115 6.30 23.65 18.35
N PRO A 116 6.11 24.62 17.44
CA PRO A 116 4.78 25.07 17.05
C PRO A 116 4.02 24.05 16.18
N ARG A 117 2.74 23.93 16.53
CA ARG A 117 1.68 23.19 15.84
C ARG A 117 1.66 23.46 14.33
N ARG A 118 2.32 22.62 13.54
CA ARG A 118 1.93 22.43 12.13
C ARG A 118 0.79 21.45 12.10
N GLN A 119 -0.42 21.96 11.89
CA GLN A 119 -1.59 21.15 11.60
C GLN A 119 -1.36 20.41 10.29
N ALA A 120 -0.85 19.18 10.36
CA ALA A 120 -0.91 18.27 9.23
C ALA A 120 -2.32 17.69 9.18
N ARG A 121 -3.11 18.17 8.22
CA ARG A 121 -4.36 17.56 7.76
C ARG A 121 -4.06 16.10 7.37
N GLY A 122 -4.22 15.18 8.32
CA GLY A 122 -3.84 13.78 8.15
C GLY A 122 -4.91 12.78 8.57
N SER A 123 -6.18 13.19 8.68
CA SER A 123 -7.32 12.27 8.88
C SER A 123 -8.50 12.66 7.98
N SER A 124 -8.18 13.16 6.79
CA SER A 124 -9.18 13.51 5.77
C SER A 124 -9.15 12.56 4.58
N HIS A 125 -8.09 11.77 4.37
CA HIS A 125 -7.96 10.95 3.17
C HIS A 125 -8.93 9.76 3.18
N LYS A 126 -9.06 9.06 4.32
CA LYS A 126 -10.03 7.97 4.47
C LYS A 126 -11.47 8.47 4.27
N LYS A 127 -11.84 9.61 4.87
CA LYS A 127 -13.17 10.22 4.69
C LYS A 127 -13.42 10.75 3.27
N LEU A 128 -12.41 11.34 2.63
CA LEU A 128 -12.49 11.87 1.26
C LEU A 128 -12.70 10.74 0.24
N LEU A 129 -11.98 9.63 0.38
CA LEU A 129 -12.14 8.44 -0.49
C LEU A 129 -13.56 7.86 -0.36
N PHE A 130 -14.10 7.76 0.86
CA PHE A 130 -15.50 7.35 1.06
C PHE A 130 -16.50 8.30 0.40
N THR A 131 -16.29 9.62 0.47
CA THR A 131 -17.20 10.59 -0.17
C THR A 131 -17.14 10.60 -1.70
N ILE A 132 -15.97 10.37 -2.30
CA ILE A 132 -15.81 10.32 -3.75
C ILE A 132 -16.47 9.05 -4.32
N ALA A 133 -16.36 7.91 -3.62
CA ALA A 133 -17.02 6.67 -4.04
C ALA A 133 -18.56 6.77 -4.02
N ILE A 134 -19.14 7.41 -2.99
CA ILE A 134 -20.60 7.56 -2.85
C ILE A 134 -21.17 8.52 -3.91
N THR A 135 -20.49 9.65 -4.16
CA THR A 135 -20.93 10.62 -5.16
C THR A 135 -20.78 10.12 -6.58
N GLY A 136 -19.70 9.38 -6.89
CA GLY A 136 -19.52 8.74 -8.20
C GLY A 136 -20.60 7.71 -8.53
N PHE A 137 -21.00 6.87 -7.56
CA PHE A 137 -22.04 5.86 -7.76
C PHE A 137 -23.42 6.48 -8.01
N ALA A 138 -23.77 7.58 -7.31
CA ALA A 138 -25.03 8.29 -7.50
C ALA A 138 -25.17 8.91 -8.90
N VAL A 139 -24.09 9.45 -9.47
CA VAL A 139 -24.10 10.05 -10.82
C VAL A 139 -24.23 8.97 -11.91
N LEU A 140 -23.60 7.81 -11.74
CA LEU A 140 -23.71 6.70 -12.69
C LEU A 140 -25.12 6.10 -12.70
N LEU A 141 -25.72 5.90 -11.53
CA LEU A 141 -27.11 5.41 -11.43
C LEU A 141 -28.10 6.44 -11.99
N GLY A 142 -27.91 7.73 -11.70
CA GLY A 142 -28.76 8.80 -12.23
C GLY A 142 -28.71 8.89 -13.75
N SER A 143 -27.52 8.78 -14.35
CA SER A 143 -27.33 8.85 -15.81
C SER A 143 -27.91 7.64 -16.52
N PHE A 144 -27.79 6.45 -15.95
CA PHE A 144 -28.35 5.21 -16.50
C PHE A 144 -29.89 5.23 -16.50
N LEU A 145 -30.52 5.72 -15.43
CA LEU A 145 -31.98 5.85 -15.35
C LEU A 145 -32.52 6.96 -16.29
N PHE A 146 -31.74 8.03 -16.51
CA PHE A 146 -32.12 9.10 -17.44
C PHE A 146 -31.97 8.68 -18.91
N GLN A 147 -30.90 7.95 -19.29
CA GLN A 147 -30.76 7.37 -20.63
C GLN A 147 -31.91 6.41 -20.95
N ARG A 148 -32.31 5.59 -19.97
CA ARG A 148 -33.43 4.65 -20.12
C ARG A 148 -34.81 5.33 -20.21
N ARG A 149 -34.93 6.58 -19.72
CA ARG A 149 -36.13 7.43 -19.87
C ARG A 149 -36.19 8.14 -21.23
N VAL A 150 -35.04 8.48 -21.81
CA VAL A 150 -34.97 9.17 -23.12
C VAL A 150 -35.25 8.20 -24.28
N GLU A 151 -34.84 6.93 -24.21
CA GLU A 151 -35.20 5.92 -25.24
C GLU A 151 -36.70 5.57 -25.28
N ASN A 152 -37.45 5.78 -24.19
CA ASN A 152 -38.87 5.42 -24.12
C ASN A 152 -39.84 6.55 -24.51
N HIS A 153 -39.32 7.74 -24.86
CA HIS A 153 -40.13 8.86 -25.34
C HIS A 153 -39.63 9.37 -26.70
N GLN A 154 -39.77 8.55 -27.74
CA GLN A 154 -39.79 9.02 -29.11
C GLN A 154 -41.25 9.19 -29.54
N PRO A 155 -41.76 10.42 -29.79
CA PRO A 155 -43.04 10.59 -30.43
C PRO A 155 -42.90 10.30 -31.93
N GLN A 156 -43.70 9.34 -32.43
CA GLN A 156 -44.21 9.40 -33.80
C GLN A 156 -45.44 10.29 -33.83
#